data_AF-A0A959KLW2-F1
#
_entry.id   AF-A0A959KLW2-F1
#
_cell.length_a   1.000
_cell.length_b   1.000
_cell.length_c   1.000
_cell.angle_alpha   90.00
_cell.angle_beta   90.00
_cell.angle_gamma   90.00
#
_symmetry.space_group_name_H-M   'P 1'
#
loop_
_entity.id
_entity.type
_entity.pdbx_description
1 polymer ?
#
loop_
_entity_poly.entity_id
_entity_poly.type
_entity_poly.pdbx_seq_one_letter_code
_entity_poly.pdbx_strand_id
1 'polypeptide(L)' 'LGDTTNGSIGTKIGKELSNGWYYSVVTQKVEFLDGLSYEGPGIPPDTFVKNTAAEMAAGIDQTLATALAEF' A
#
# COMPACT_ATOMS: atom_id res chain seq x y z
N LEU A 1 -2.60 6.01 -9.75
CA LEU A 1 -1.42 5.72 -10.58
C LEU A 1 -0.31 5.12 -9.73
N GLY A 2 0.34 4.03 -10.17
CA GLY A 2 1.46 3.39 -9.45
C GLY A 2 1.36 1.86 -9.46
N ASP A 3 1.71 1.21 -8.34
CA ASP A 3 1.53 -0.23 -8.12
C ASP A 3 0.44 -0.47 -7.06
N THR A 4 0.03 -1.72 -6.90
CA THR A 4 -0.92 -2.14 -5.85
C THR A 4 -0.30 -1.91 -4.47
N THR A 5 -1.07 -1.36 -3.53
CA THR A 5 -0.57 -1.09 -2.17
C THR A 5 -0.32 -2.40 -1.39
N ASN A 6 0.27 -2.31 -0.19
CA ASN A 6 0.68 -3.51 0.57
C ASN A 6 -0.47 -4.28 1.25
N GLY A 7 -1.71 -3.77 1.21
CA GLY A 7 -2.87 -4.43 1.82
C GLY A 7 -2.90 -4.47 3.35
N SER A 8 -2.20 -3.57 4.05
CA SER A 8 -2.30 -3.43 5.51
C SER A 8 -3.16 -2.21 5.88
N ILE A 9 -4.48 -2.35 5.83
CA ILE A 9 -5.47 -1.27 5.97
C ILE A 9 -5.95 -1.14 7.42
N GLY A 10 -6.04 -2.27 8.12
CA GLY A 10 -6.48 -2.33 9.50
C GLY A 10 -5.57 -1.57 10.47
N THR A 11 -6.17 -0.82 11.40
CA THR A 11 -5.45 -0.16 12.49
C THR A 11 -4.97 -1.23 13.47
N LYS A 12 -3.65 -1.26 13.69
CA LYS A 12 -3.05 -2.12 14.71
C LYS A 12 -3.11 -1.46 16.07
N ILE A 13 -3.49 -2.23 17.09
CA ILE A 13 -3.18 -1.93 18.49
C ILE A 13 -2.02 -2.81 18.91
N GLY A 14 -1.23 -2.38 19.90
CA GLY A 14 -0.17 -3.21 20.45
C GLY A 14 0.08 -2.96 21.92
N LYS A 15 0.61 -3.99 22.59
CA LYS A 15 0.86 -3.99 24.02
C LYS A 15 2.07 -4.86 24.35
N GLU A 16 2.79 -4.44 25.39
CA GLU A 16 3.88 -5.21 25.99
C GLU A 16 3.35 -6.21 27.03
N LEU A 17 3.87 -7.43 26.99
CA LEU A 17 3.60 -8.50 27.93
C LEU A 17 4.60 -8.46 29.08
N SER A 18 4.25 -9.05 30.23
CA SER A 18 5.10 -9.05 31.42
C SER A 18 6.47 -9.74 31.24
N ASN A 19 6.65 -10.53 30.19
CA ASN A 19 7.92 -11.16 29.82
C ASN A 19 8.76 -10.31 28.83
N GLY A 20 8.36 -9.06 28.56
CA GLY A 20 9.04 -8.13 27.66
C GLY A 20 8.73 -8.32 26.18
N TRP A 21 7.84 -9.25 25.81
CA TRP A 21 7.41 -9.39 24.40
C TRP A 21 6.37 -8.35 24.04
N TYR A 22 6.45 -7.79 22.83
CA TYR A 22 5.42 -6.90 22.28
C TYR A 22 4.56 -7.65 21.27
N TYR A 23 3.23 -7.59 21.43
CA TYR A 23 2.31 -8.09 20.42
C TYR A 23 1.55 -6.93 19.79
N SER A 24 1.16 -7.11 18.54
CA SER A 24 0.19 -6.24 17.88
C SER A 24 -0.88 -7.04 17.17
N VAL A 25 -2.10 -6.52 17.15
CA VAL A 25 -3.24 -7.14 16.50
C VAL A 25 -4.09 -6.09 15.80
N VAL A 26 -4.68 -6.47 14.67
CA VAL A 26 -5.67 -5.65 13.95
C VAL A 26 -7.05 -5.93 14.57
N THR A 27 -7.79 -4.88 14.90
CA THR A 27 -9.08 -5.00 15.62
C THR A 27 -10.30 -4.75 14.75
N GLN A 28 -10.10 -4.41 13.49
CA GLN A 28 -11.16 -4.01 12.57
C GLN A 28 -11.10 -4.81 11.27
N LYS A 29 -12.28 -5.05 10.70
CA LYS A 29 -12.44 -5.41 9.30
C LYS A 29 -12.81 -4.14 8.55
N VAL A 30 -12.05 -3.79 7.51
CA VAL A 30 -12.31 -2.61 6.67
C VAL A 30 -12.87 -3.10 5.34
N GLU A 31 -14.03 -2.58 4.97
CA GLU A 31 -14.69 -2.87 3.70
C GLU A 31 -14.86 -1.57 2.89
N PHE A 32 -14.73 -1.68 1.58
CA PHE A 32 -15.03 -0.60 0.65
C PHE A 32 -16.53 -0.52 0.34
N LEU A 33 -16.92 0.48 -0.45
CA LEU A 33 -18.32 0.70 -0.86
C LEU A 33 -18.93 -0.49 -1.62
N ASP A 34 -18.10 -1.36 -2.19
CA ASP A 34 -18.49 -2.60 -2.86
C ASP A 34 -18.65 -3.79 -1.91
N GLY A 35 -18.40 -3.61 -0.61
CA GLY A 35 -18.42 -4.66 0.41
C GLY A 35 -17.17 -5.56 0.42
N LEU A 36 -16.15 -5.25 -0.39
CA LEU A 36 -14.90 -6.02 -0.43
C LEU A 36 -13.89 -5.49 0.59
N SER A 37 -13.10 -6.40 1.14
CA SER A 37 -11.93 -6.07 1.95
C SER A 37 -10.67 -6.20 1.11
N TYR A 38 -9.86 -5.14 1.11
CA TYR A 38 -8.55 -5.13 0.45
C TYR A 38 -7.39 -5.42 1.42
N GLU A 39 -7.70 -5.82 2.66
CA GLU A 39 -6.71 -6.35 3.61
C GLU A 39 -6.09 -7.65 3.06
N GLY A 40 -4.76 -7.67 2.90
CA GLY A 40 -3.98 -8.72 2.26
C GLY A 40 -3.62 -8.38 0.80
N PRO A 41 -4.59 -8.34 -0.14
CA PRO A 41 -4.30 -8.06 -1.55
C PRO A 41 -3.79 -6.65 -1.85
N GLY A 42 -4.22 -5.63 -1.09
CA GLY A 42 -3.93 -4.23 -1.41
C GLY A 42 -4.95 -3.57 -2.32
N ILE A 43 -4.87 -2.24 -2.38
CA ILE A 43 -5.72 -1.42 -3.24
C ILE A 43 -5.03 -1.29 -4.59
N PRO A 44 -5.63 -1.77 -5.70
CA PRO A 44 -5.05 -1.65 -7.02
C PRO A 44 -5.09 -0.19 -7.50
N PRO A 45 -4.11 0.26 -8.30
CA PRO A 45 -4.16 1.58 -8.91
C PRO A 45 -5.12 1.60 -10.11
N ASP A 46 -5.74 2.75 -10.40
CA ASP A 46 -6.52 2.92 -11.63
C ASP A 46 -5.64 2.80 -12.90
N THR A 47 -4.37 3.15 -12.77
CA THR A 47 -3.38 3.06 -13.84
C THR A 47 -2.08 2.51 -13.25
N PHE A 48 -1.67 1.35 -13.76
CA PHE A 48 -0.45 0.68 -13.32
C PHE A 48 0.78 1.31 -13.97
N VAL A 49 1.71 1.80 -13.15
CA VAL A 49 3.02 2.31 -13.59
C VAL A 49 4.09 1.82 -12.63
N LYS A 50 5.17 1.31 -13.19
CA LYS A 50 6.30 0.77 -12.42
C LYS A 50 7.60 1.12 -13.12
N ASN A 51 8.48 1.77 -12.37
CA ASN A 51 9.80 2.13 -12.87
C ASN A 51 10.60 0.86 -13.19
N THR A 52 11.28 0.88 -14.33
CA THR A 52 12.30 -0.11 -14.67
C THR A 52 13.61 0.22 -13.95
N ALA A 53 14.49 -0.78 -13.82
CA ALA A 53 15.82 -0.57 -13.23
C ALA A 53 16.65 0.47 -14.03
N ALA A 54 16.49 0.51 -15.35
CA ALA A 54 17.21 1.46 -16.21
C ALA A 54 16.74 2.91 -15.98
N GLU A 55 15.43 3.13 -15.83
CA GLU A 55 14.87 4.44 -15.52
C GLU A 55 15.32 4.93 -14.15
N MET A 56 15.27 4.06 -13.14
CA MET A 56 15.77 4.37 -11.80
C MET A 56 17.27 4.73 -11.83
N ALA A 57 18.08 4.00 -12.61
CA ALA A 57 19.50 4.30 -12.77
C ALA A 57 19.76 5.64 -13.49
N ALA A 58 18.84 6.07 -14.36
CA ALA A 58 18.88 7.35 -15.05
C ALA A 58 18.23 8.51 -14.26
N GLY A 59 17.71 8.25 -13.05
CA GLY A 59 16.99 9.25 -12.25
C GLY A 59 15.62 9.65 -12.81
N ILE A 60 15.02 8.77 -13.62
CA ILE A 60 13.70 8.98 -14.24
C ILE A 60 12.64 8.29 -13.38
N ASP A 61 11.63 9.05 -12.94
CA ASP A 61 10.43 8.52 -12.29
C ASP A 61 9.27 8.54 -13.29
N GLN A 62 8.91 7.36 -13.81
CA GLN A 62 7.80 7.21 -14.76
C GLN A 62 6.44 7.44 -14.11
N THR A 63 6.30 7.13 -12.81
CA THR A 63 5.05 7.40 -12.10
C THR A 63 4.80 8.90 -12.06
N LEU A 64 5.82 9.68 -11.74
CA LEU A 64 5.74 11.14 -11.75
C LEU A 64 5.52 11.69 -13.17
N ALA A 65 6.28 11.24 -14.16
CA ALA A 65 6.16 11.72 -15.53
C ALA A 65 4.76 11.45 -16.12
N THR A 66 4.22 10.26 -15.87
CA THR A 66 2.87 9.88 -16.30
C THR A 66 1.81 10.73 -15.60
N ALA A 67 1.93 10.95 -14.29
CA ALA A 67 1.00 11.81 -13.56
C ALA A 67 0.97 13.23 -14.13
N LEU A 68 2.13 13.82 -14.44
CA LEU A 68 2.22 15.17 -15.01
C LEU A 68 1.61 15.28 -16.42
N ALA A 69 1.56 14.19 -17.18
CA ALA A 69 0.98 14.18 -18.52
C ALA A 69 -0.56 14.09 -18.53
N GLU A 70 -1.17 13.73 -17.40
CA GLU A 70 -2.62 13.64 -17.22
C GLU A 70 -3.28 14.95 -16.72
N PHE A 71 -2.47 15.97 -16.41
CA PHE A 71 -2.90 17.33 -16.06
C PHE A 71 -2.78 18.30 -17.25
#